data_AF-A0A967IY02-F1
#
_entry.id   AF-A0A967IY02-F1
#
_cell.length_a   1.000
_cell.length_b   1.000
_cell.length_c   1.000
_cell.angle_alpha   90.00
_cell.angle_beta   90.00
_cell.angle_gamma   90.00
#
_symmetry.space_group_name_H-M   'P 1'
#
loop_
_entity.id
_entity.type
_entity.pdbx_description
1 polymer ?
#
loop_
_entity_poly.entity_id
_entity_poly.type
_entity_poly.pdbx_seq_one_letter_code
_entity_poly.pdbx_strand_id
1 'polypeptide(L)' 'YRSIQKNDYSDQFPLILTSGRLVEYEGGGDETRSNKWLAELQQEMFCEINPYDANTAGIR' A
#
# COMPACT_ATOMS: atom_id res chain seq x y z
N TYR A 1 3.49 -27.28 -21.40
CA TYR A 1 3.89 -26.11 -20.58
C TYR A 1 2.64 -25.51 -19.98
N ARG A 2 2.57 -25.24 -18.67
CA ARG A 2 1.38 -24.70 -18.01
C ARG A 2 1.78 -23.44 -17.24
N SER A 3 1.04 -22.35 -17.45
CA SER A 3 1.31 -21.05 -16.82
C SER A 3 1.21 -21.14 -15.29
N ILE A 4 1.99 -20.30 -14.61
CA ILE A 4 1.92 -20.14 -13.15
C ILE A 4 0.55 -19.61 -12.69
N GLN A 5 -0.24 -19.03 -13.61
CA GLN A 5 -1.61 -18.55 -13.41
C GLN A 5 -2.67 -19.67 -13.43
N LYS A 6 -2.26 -20.95 -13.44
CA LYS A 6 -3.20 -22.08 -13.43
C LYS A 6 -4.08 -22.09 -12.18
N ASN A 7 -3.53 -21.68 -11.05
CA ASN A 7 -4.28 -21.51 -9.81
C ASN A 7 -4.72 -20.06 -9.73
N ASP A 8 -6.04 -19.85 -9.67
CA ASP A 8 -6.62 -18.54 -9.49
C ASP A 8 -6.69 -18.19 -8.01
N TYR A 9 -6.27 -16.97 -7.68
CA TYR A 9 -6.26 -16.42 -6.33
C TYR A 9 -7.06 -15.12 -6.25
N SER A 10 -7.71 -14.68 -7.33
CA SER A 10 -8.51 -13.44 -7.35
C SER A 10 -9.64 -13.48 -6.33
N ASP A 11 -10.22 -14.65 -6.07
CA ASP A 11 -11.30 -14.83 -5.09
C ASP A 11 -10.81 -14.60 -3.65
N GLN A 12 -9.53 -14.85 -3.36
CA GLN A 12 -8.94 -14.65 -2.04
C GLN A 12 -8.40 -13.23 -1.86
N PHE A 13 -7.93 -12.61 -2.95
CA PHE A 13 -7.35 -11.27 -2.96
C PHE A 13 -7.97 -10.43 -4.08
N PRO A 14 -9.22 -9.95 -3.91
CA PRO A 14 -9.98 -9.29 -4.98
C PRO A 14 -9.54 -7.85 -5.24
N LEU A 15 -8.71 -7.26 -4.36
CA LEU A 15 -8.25 -5.89 -4.47
C LEU A 15 -6.91 -5.81 -5.21
N ILE A 16 -6.81 -4.89 -6.16
CA ILE A 16 -5.56 -4.56 -6.84
C ILE A 16 -4.75 -3.62 -5.93
N LEU A 17 -3.57 -4.08 -5.51
CA LEU A 17 -2.63 -3.26 -4.75
C LEU A 17 -1.69 -2.51 -5.70
N THR A 18 -1.67 -1.18 -5.60
CA THR A 18 -0.66 -0.35 -6.27
C THR A 18 0.20 0.34 -5.23
N SER A 19 1.51 0.41 -5.49
CA SER A 19 2.44 1.20 -4.70
C SER A 19 2.92 2.42 -5.49
N GLY A 20 3.22 3.49 -4.78
CA GLY A 20 3.66 4.76 -5.34
C GLY A 20 4.72 5.41 -4.48
N ARG A 21 5.13 6.61 -4.89
CA ARG A 21 6.03 7.46 -4.10
C ARG A 21 5.23 8.62 -3.52
N LEU A 22 5.53 8.97 -2.29
CA LEU A 22 5.06 10.20 -1.68
C LEU A 22 6.18 11.25 -1.80
N VAL A 23 5.83 12.54 -1.84
CA VAL A 23 6.79 13.62 -2.08
C VAL A 23 7.86 13.69 -0.97
N GLU A 24 7.48 13.30 0.25
CA GLU A 24 8.28 13.37 1.47
C GLU A 24 9.21 12.15 1.64
N TYR A 25 9.05 11.09 0.83
CA TYR A 25 9.83 9.85 0.95
C TYR A 25 10.50 9.46 -0.37
N GLU A 26 11.82 9.34 -0.32
CA GLU A 26 12.63 8.94 -1.48
C GLU A 26 13.09 7.48 -1.33
N GLY A 27 13.00 6.73 -2.43
CA GLY A 27 13.47 5.34 -2.49
C GLY A 27 12.84 4.43 -1.42
N GLY A 28 13.68 3.70 -0.68
CA GLY A 28 13.26 2.80 0.39
C GLY A 28 12.95 3.50 1.72
N GLY A 29 13.07 4.83 1.78
CA GLY A 29 12.77 5.66 2.95
C GLY A 29 13.81 5.58 4.07
N ASP A 30 14.99 5.00 3.86
CA ASP A 30 16.02 4.86 4.91
C ASP A 30 16.61 6.22 5.34
N GLU A 31 16.88 7.07 4.35
CA GLU A 31 17.39 8.43 4.56
C GLU A 31 16.32 9.39 5.12
N THR A 32 15.07 9.29 4.63
CA THR A 32 13.99 10.23 5.02
C THR A 32 13.26 9.84 6.30
N ARG A 33 13.25 8.56 6.72
CA ARG A 33 12.72 8.14 8.03
C ARG A 33 13.65 8.46 9.20
N SER A 34 14.94 8.68 8.93
CA SER A 34 15.94 9.02 9.94
C SER A 34 16.03 10.53 10.22
N ASN A 35 15.38 11.35 9.40
CA ASN A 35 15.34 12.81 9.57
C ASN A 35 14.11 13.23 10.39
N LYS A 36 14.36 13.76 11.61
CA LYS A 36 13.33 14.19 12.57
C LYS A 36 12.28 15.14 11.99
N TRP A 37 12.65 16.02 11.05
CA TRP A 37 11.73 17.02 10.49
C TRP A 37 10.90 16.51 9.32
N LEU A 38 11.36 15.50 8.58
CA LEU A 38 10.60 14.88 7.48
C LEU A 38 9.75 13.70 7.98
N ALA A 39 10.24 12.97 8.99
CA ALA A 39 9.50 11.88 9.61
C ALA A 39 8.25 12.34 10.37
N GLU A 40 8.15 13.61 10.78
CA GLU A 40 6.98 14.13 11.50
C GLU A 40 5.73 14.26 10.62
N LEU A 41 5.88 14.41 9.30
CA LEU A 41 4.73 14.56 8.39
C LEU A 41 3.96 13.26 8.14
N GLN A 42 4.62 12.09 8.15
CA GLN A 42 3.96 10.79 7.96
C GLN A 42 4.71 9.64 8.67
N GLN A 43 4.44 9.44 9.97
CA GLN A 43 5.20 8.49 10.78
C GLN A 43 4.93 7.01 10.48
N GLU A 44 3.76 6.69 9.90
CA GLU A 44 3.30 5.31 9.74
C GLU A 44 2.98 4.95 8.28
N MET A 45 3.05 3.65 8.00
CA MET A 45 2.57 3.08 6.75
C MET A 45 1.05 3.22 6.69
N PHE A 46 0.55 3.73 5.57
CA PHE A 46 -0.88 3.93 5.33
C PHE A 46 -1.28 3.30 4.00
N CYS A 47 -2.59 3.10 3.83
CA CYS A 47 -3.19 2.65 2.58
C CYS A 47 -4.34 3.59 2.24
N GLU A 48 -4.39 4.05 1.00
CA GLU A 48 -5.53 4.80 0.47
C GLU A 48 -6.51 3.82 -0.17
N ILE A 49 -7.75 3.83 0.32
CA ILE A 49 -8.79 2.91 -0.13
C ILE A 49 -10.06 3.69 -0.47
N ASN A 50 -10.81 3.22 -1.48
CA ASN A 50 -12.09 3.81 -1.81
C ASN A 50 -13.07 3.64 -0.63
N PRO A 51 -13.85 4.67 -0.25
CA PRO A 51 -14.81 4.55 0.85
C PRO A 51 -15.82 3.39 0.69
N TYR A 52 -16.23 3.05 -0.53
CA TYR A 52 -17.12 1.92 -0.81
C TYR A 52 -16.47 0.58 -0.44
N ASP A 53 -15.22 0.38 -0.87
CA ASP A 53 -14.45 -0.84 -0.59
C ASP A 53 -14.09 -0.93 0.90
N ALA A 54 -13.72 0.18 1.53
CA ALA A 54 -13.46 0.27 2.96
C ALA A 54 -14.68 -0.14 3.79
N ASN A 55 -15.87 0.38 3.44
CA ASN A 55 -17.11 0.02 4.12
C ASN A 55 -17.49 -1.46 3.92
N THR A 56 -17.24 -2.01 2.72
CA THR A 56 -17.48 -3.43 2.43
C THR A 56 -16.55 -4.33 3.24
N ALA A 57 -15.32 -3.87 3.50
CA ALA A 57 -14.33 -4.55 4.34
C ALA A 57 -14.46 -4.25 5.86
N GLY A 58 -15.39 -3.37 6.26
CA GLY A 58 -15.59 -3.00 7.67
C GLY A 58 -14.51 -2.09 8.26
N ILE A 59 -13.75 -1.39 7.42
CA ILE A 59 -12.68 -0.46 7.82
C ILE A 59 -13.26 0.96 7.97
N ARG A 60 -12.94 1.66 9.06
CA ARG A 60 -13.36 3.03 9.37
C ARG A 60 -12.23 3.86 9.93
#